data_AF-A0A6N7Q0C1-F1
#
_entry.id   AF-A0A6N7Q0C1-F1
#
_cell.length_a   1.000
_cell.length_b   1.000
_cell.length_c   1.000
_cell.angle_alpha   90.00
_cell.angle_beta   90.00
_cell.angle_gamma   90.00
#
_symmetry.space_group_name_H-M   'P 1'
#
loop_
_entity.id
_entity.type
_entity.pdbx_description
1 polymer ?
#
loop_
_entity_poly.entity_id
_entity_poly.type
_entity_poly.pdbx_seq_one_letter_code
_entity_poly.pdbx_strand_id
1 'polypeptide(L)'
;MTKRGLLFLGALLASTSLLTTTGCGDENTGGNGGSGGSGAAGGMGGSGGGAGGMGGSGGGAAAVDCDKYCTDIAADCTGEFQQYADKASCMGTCAGLPDTGKDADAVGNTMQCRIYHASVAATDPALHCPHAGPSGDSTCGSLCQAFCSLAVEACPTQWPQEGECMESCMAWTAAGMKYNATNFTAGNTTECRLYHLTVAATDATQAATHCPHTIAMSDTCQ
;
A
#
# COMPACT_ATOMS: atom_id res chain seq x y z
N MET A 1 16.09 36.58 49.01
CA MET A 1 16.15 35.35 49.82
C MET A 1 16.36 34.17 48.88
N THR A 2 17.44 33.45 49.12
CA THR A 2 18.09 32.41 48.32
C THR A 2 17.44 31.04 48.53
N LYS A 3 17.38 30.21 47.47
CA LYS A 3 17.84 28.79 47.39
C LYS A 3 17.36 28.17 46.06
N ARG A 4 18.29 27.83 45.13
CA ARG A 4 18.95 26.50 44.96
C ARG A 4 17.91 25.43 44.61
N GLY A 5 17.82 24.88 43.41
CA GLY A 5 18.89 24.35 42.57
C GLY A 5 19.09 22.87 42.91
N LEU A 6 18.59 21.96 42.07
CA LEU A 6 18.91 20.52 42.12
C LEU A 6 19.08 20.00 40.68
N LEU A 7 20.34 19.91 40.27
CA LEU A 7 20.81 19.11 39.14
C LEU A 7 20.72 17.62 39.52
N PHE A 8 20.09 16.80 38.69
CA PHE A 8 20.29 15.36 38.70
C PHE A 8 21.23 14.97 37.54
N LEU A 9 22.47 14.69 37.90
CA LEU A 9 23.44 13.95 37.08
C LEU A 9 23.15 12.46 37.27
N GLY A 10 22.74 11.75 36.22
CA GLY A 10 22.63 10.29 36.18
C GLY A 10 23.43 9.77 35.00
N ALA A 11 24.50 9.04 35.31
CA ALA A 11 25.51 8.56 34.38
C ALA A 11 25.29 7.09 33.96
N LEU A 12 25.83 6.77 32.78
CA LEU A 12 26.34 5.47 32.30
C LEU A 12 25.37 4.29 32.16
N LEU A 13 25.32 3.74 30.93
CA LEU A 13 25.76 2.37 30.60
C LEU A 13 25.74 2.19 29.08
N ALA A 14 26.91 2.31 28.44
CA ALA A 14 27.10 1.91 27.05
C ALA A 14 27.54 0.45 27.03
N SER A 15 26.70 -0.43 26.50
CA SER A 15 27.01 -1.84 26.29
C SER A 15 27.34 -2.06 24.82
N THR A 16 28.64 -2.12 24.51
CA THR A 16 29.15 -2.55 23.20
C THR A 16 29.16 -4.08 23.14
N SER A 17 28.24 -4.67 22.39
CA SER A 17 28.30 -6.08 22.01
C SER A 17 29.07 -6.24 20.71
N LEU A 18 30.28 -6.80 20.85
CA LEU A 18 31.16 -7.23 19.77
C LEU A 18 30.66 -8.60 19.27
N LEU A 19 30.07 -8.68 18.07
CA LEU A 19 29.86 -9.95 17.38
C LEU A 19 30.97 -10.14 16.35
N THR A 20 31.85 -11.10 16.64
CA THR A 20 32.76 -11.72 15.68
C THR A 20 32.02 -12.82 14.92
N THR A 21 31.78 -12.63 13.64
CA THR A 21 31.46 -13.74 12.73
C THR A 21 32.63 -13.95 11.78
N THR A 22 33.30 -15.07 11.97
CA THR A 22 34.17 -15.74 11.00
C THR A 22 33.44 -16.01 9.69
N GLY A 23 34.16 -15.85 8.57
CA GLY A 23 33.60 -15.71 7.23
C GLY A 23 33.41 -16.99 6.42
N CYS A 24 33.17 -16.78 5.13
CA CYS A 24 33.54 -17.62 4.00
C CYS A 24 33.84 -16.65 2.84
N GLY A 25 35.03 -16.76 2.25
CA GLY A 25 35.44 -15.97 1.09
C GLY A 25 35.01 -16.64 -0.21
N ASP A 26 34.84 -15.84 -1.25
CA ASP A 26 34.81 -16.30 -2.64
C ASP A 26 35.87 -15.54 -3.43
N GLU A 27 36.68 -16.33 -4.13
CA GLU A 27 37.91 -15.94 -4.78
C GLU A 27 37.64 -15.12 -6.05
N ASN A 28 38.25 -13.95 -6.11
CA ASN A 28 38.38 -13.17 -7.33
C ASN A 28 39.43 -13.82 -8.23
N THR A 29 39.02 -14.46 -9.33
CA THR A 29 39.92 -14.80 -10.43
C THR A 29 39.36 -14.33 -11.77
N GLY A 30 40.17 -13.48 -12.43
CA GLY A 30 40.35 -13.53 -13.88
C GLY A 30 39.40 -12.70 -14.73
N GLY A 31 39.76 -11.44 -14.97
CA GLY A 31 39.41 -10.79 -16.22
C GLY A 31 40.30 -11.29 -17.37
N ASN A 32 39.72 -11.45 -18.55
CA ASN A 32 40.35 -11.06 -19.81
C ASN A 32 39.30 -10.90 -20.92
N GLY A 33 39.34 -9.76 -21.62
CA GLY A 33 38.49 -9.48 -22.78
C GLY A 33 38.97 -10.14 -24.07
N GLY A 34 38.15 -10.05 -25.11
CA GLY A 34 38.51 -10.44 -26.47
C GLY A 34 37.31 -10.59 -27.41
N SER A 35 37.16 -9.64 -28.32
CA SER A 35 36.06 -9.42 -29.26
C SER A 35 35.98 -10.40 -30.43
N GLY A 36 34.75 -10.55 -30.97
CA GLY A 36 34.47 -10.47 -32.42
C GLY A 36 34.54 -11.74 -33.27
N GLY A 37 33.43 -12.07 -33.94
CA GLY A 37 33.41 -13.02 -35.07
C GLY A 37 32.00 -13.43 -35.50
N SER A 38 31.53 -12.84 -36.60
CA SER A 38 30.20 -13.02 -37.21
C SER A 38 30.13 -14.20 -38.20
N GLY A 39 28.93 -14.77 -38.36
CA GLY A 39 28.47 -15.54 -39.53
C GLY A 39 28.21 -17.03 -39.24
N ALA A 40 27.25 -17.73 -39.84
CA ALA A 40 26.10 -17.42 -40.68
C ALA A 40 25.26 -18.71 -40.82
N ALA A 41 23.98 -18.54 -41.16
CA ALA A 41 23.12 -19.43 -41.95
C ALA A 41 22.66 -20.81 -41.42
N GLY A 42 21.33 -20.97 -41.42
CA GLY A 42 20.67 -22.11 -42.07
C GLY A 42 19.76 -22.96 -41.20
N GLY A 43 18.52 -23.21 -41.66
CA GLY A 43 17.77 -24.42 -41.27
C GLY A 43 16.29 -24.22 -41.02
N MET A 44 15.48 -24.97 -41.76
CA MET A 44 14.04 -24.81 -41.99
C MET A 44 13.11 -25.44 -40.92
N GLY A 45 11.89 -24.90 -40.84
CA GLY A 45 10.60 -25.61 -40.92
C GLY A 45 10.31 -26.82 -40.03
N GLY A 46 9.20 -26.76 -39.28
CA GLY A 46 8.55 -27.92 -38.69
C GLY A 46 7.23 -27.58 -38.00
N SER A 47 6.12 -27.83 -38.69
CA SER A 47 4.76 -27.84 -38.12
C SER A 47 4.51 -29.13 -37.34
N GLY A 48 3.82 -29.01 -36.20
CA GLY A 48 3.21 -30.10 -35.41
C GLY A 48 2.91 -29.53 -34.02
N GLY A 49 1.67 -29.36 -33.55
CA GLY A 49 0.58 -30.33 -33.56
C GLY A 49 0.66 -31.13 -32.26
N GLY A 50 -0.06 -30.72 -31.21
CA GLY A 50 -0.09 -31.46 -29.95
C GLY A 50 -0.71 -30.70 -28.80
N ALA A 51 -2.01 -30.89 -28.61
CA ALA A 51 -2.76 -30.44 -27.46
C ALA A 51 -2.18 -31.00 -26.15
N GLY A 52 -2.03 -30.12 -25.17
CA GLY A 52 -1.63 -30.45 -23.80
C GLY A 52 -2.10 -29.34 -22.88
N GLY A 53 -3.41 -29.06 -22.88
CA GLY A 53 -4.01 -28.16 -21.92
C GLY A 53 -4.02 -28.81 -20.55
N MET A 54 -2.98 -28.58 -19.76
CA MET A 54 -3.07 -28.78 -18.31
C MET A 54 -4.05 -27.72 -17.79
N GLY A 55 -5.29 -28.16 -17.54
CA GLY A 55 -6.27 -27.38 -16.80
C GLY A 55 -5.71 -27.04 -15.43
N GLY A 56 -5.20 -25.82 -15.30
CA GLY A 56 -5.10 -25.17 -14.01
C GLY A 56 -6.53 -24.87 -13.57
N SER A 57 -6.94 -25.43 -12.43
CA SER A 57 -8.02 -24.85 -11.64
C SER A 57 -7.57 -23.45 -11.23
N GLY A 58 -7.77 -22.49 -12.14
CA GLY A 58 -7.81 -21.09 -11.80
C GLY A 58 -9.01 -20.92 -10.89
N GLY A 59 -8.78 -20.93 -9.59
CA GLY A 59 -9.69 -20.27 -8.66
C GLY A 59 -9.69 -18.80 -9.08
N GLY A 60 -10.61 -18.45 -9.98
CA GLY A 60 -10.75 -17.10 -10.50
C GLY A 60 -10.96 -16.14 -9.35
N ALA A 61 -10.41 -14.94 -9.50
CA ALA A 61 -10.72 -13.83 -8.61
C ALA A 61 -12.23 -13.74 -8.44
N ALA A 62 -12.67 -13.61 -7.19
CA ALA A 62 -14.09 -13.42 -6.92
C ALA A 62 -14.54 -12.06 -7.43
N ALA A 63 -15.74 -11.98 -8.01
CA ALA A 63 -16.27 -10.71 -8.50
C ALA A 63 -16.44 -9.71 -7.35
N VAL A 64 -15.92 -8.50 -7.53
CA VAL A 64 -16.04 -7.39 -6.57
C VAL A 64 -17.36 -6.66 -6.78
N ASP A 65 -18.20 -6.61 -5.75
CA ASP A 65 -19.40 -5.76 -5.70
C ASP A 65 -19.11 -4.49 -4.89
N CYS A 66 -18.65 -3.45 -5.59
CA CYS A 66 -18.31 -2.17 -4.97
C CYS A 66 -19.52 -1.47 -4.33
N ASP A 67 -20.71 -1.58 -4.93
CA ASP A 67 -21.90 -0.93 -4.39
C ASP A 67 -22.31 -1.55 -3.07
N LYS A 68 -22.28 -2.88 -2.96
CA LYS A 68 -22.52 -3.59 -1.71
C LYS A 68 -21.46 -3.25 -0.68
N TYR A 69 -20.17 -3.35 -1.04
CA TYR A 69 -19.05 -2.99 -0.16
C TYR A 69 -19.20 -1.58 0.42
N CYS A 70 -19.45 -0.59 -0.44
CA CYS A 70 -19.58 0.80 -0.02
C CYS A 70 -20.86 1.06 0.79
N THR A 71 -21.91 0.25 0.60
CA THR A 71 -23.11 0.30 1.43
C THR A 71 -22.83 -0.25 2.83
N ASP A 72 -22.19 -1.42 2.93
CA ASP A 72 -21.90 -2.08 4.20
C ASP A 72 -20.93 -1.24 5.05
N ILE A 73 -19.82 -0.78 4.46
CA ILE A 73 -18.82 0.00 5.21
C ILE A 73 -19.39 1.36 5.65
N ALA A 74 -20.25 1.99 4.85
CA ALA A 74 -20.88 3.26 5.25
C ALA A 74 -21.92 3.08 6.36
N ALA A 75 -22.57 1.92 6.44
CA ALA A 75 -23.52 1.60 7.50
C ALA A 75 -22.84 1.28 8.83
N ASP A 76 -21.76 0.49 8.78
CA ASP A 76 -21.14 -0.09 9.98
C ASP A 76 -19.95 0.74 10.50
N CYS A 77 -19.24 1.45 9.62
CA CYS A 77 -18.05 2.23 9.96
C CYS A 77 -18.39 3.72 9.96
N THR A 78 -18.89 4.21 11.10
CA THR A 78 -19.32 5.61 11.29
C THR A 78 -18.58 6.27 12.45
N GLY A 79 -18.73 7.59 12.61
CA GLY A 79 -18.11 8.34 13.70
C GLY A 79 -16.58 8.21 13.70
N GLU A 80 -15.99 7.81 14.82
CA GLU A 80 -14.54 7.62 14.93
C GLU A 80 -13.98 6.51 14.02
N PHE A 81 -14.84 5.60 13.54
CA PHE A 81 -14.48 4.51 12.64
C PHE A 81 -14.78 4.82 11.17
N GLN A 82 -15.24 6.02 10.83
CA GLN A 82 -15.56 6.38 9.45
C GLN A 82 -14.35 6.21 8.52
N GLN A 83 -14.48 5.36 7.49
CA GLN A 83 -13.36 5.03 6.59
C GLN A 83 -13.34 5.83 5.29
N TYR A 84 -14.45 6.44 4.89
CA TYR A 84 -14.53 7.28 3.69
C TYR A 84 -15.32 8.54 3.98
N ALA A 85 -14.91 9.66 3.38
CA ALA A 85 -15.61 10.93 3.50
C ALA A 85 -17.04 10.83 2.93
N ASP A 86 -17.18 10.11 1.81
CA ASP A 86 -18.43 9.90 1.11
C ASP A 86 -18.42 8.60 0.28
N LYS A 87 -19.58 8.26 -0.29
CA LYS A 87 -19.74 7.08 -1.15
C LYS A 87 -18.87 7.16 -2.40
N ALA A 88 -18.66 8.35 -2.98
CA ALA A 88 -17.85 8.49 -4.19
C ALA A 88 -16.40 8.07 -3.93
N SER A 89 -15.81 8.52 -2.81
CA SER A 89 -14.44 8.19 -2.40
C SER A 89 -14.28 6.68 -2.16
N CYS A 90 -15.31 6.05 -1.60
CA CYS A 90 -15.36 4.60 -1.45
C CYS A 90 -15.38 3.88 -2.81
N MET A 91 -16.23 4.31 -3.74
CA MET A 91 -16.34 3.70 -5.07
C MET A 91 -15.05 3.86 -5.88
N GLY A 92 -14.43 5.04 -5.85
CA GLY A 92 -13.15 5.29 -6.50
C GLY A 92 -12.04 4.41 -5.95
N THR A 93 -11.98 4.26 -4.62
CA THR A 93 -11.03 3.34 -3.97
C THR A 93 -11.29 1.89 -4.36
N CYS A 94 -12.56 1.45 -4.38
CA CYS A 94 -12.93 0.09 -4.74
C CYS A 94 -12.53 -0.26 -6.17
N ALA A 95 -12.70 0.67 -7.10
CA ALA A 95 -12.32 0.50 -8.50
C ALA A 95 -10.80 0.52 -8.72
N GLY A 96 -10.05 1.22 -7.87
CA GLY A 96 -8.59 1.41 -8.03
C GLY A 96 -7.72 0.41 -7.26
N LEU A 97 -8.28 -0.36 -6.32
CA LEU A 97 -7.50 -1.35 -5.56
C LEU A 97 -7.55 -2.74 -6.21
N PRO A 98 -6.53 -3.60 -6.00
CA PRO A 98 -6.47 -4.91 -6.62
C PRO A 98 -7.68 -5.78 -6.27
N ASP A 99 -8.29 -6.41 -7.26
CA ASP A 99 -9.41 -7.33 -7.12
C ASP A 99 -9.00 -8.80 -7.35
N THR A 100 -7.73 -9.13 -7.13
CA THR A 100 -7.14 -10.43 -7.46
C THR A 100 -7.29 -11.49 -6.35
N GLY A 101 -7.97 -11.14 -5.26
CA GLY A 101 -8.19 -12.03 -4.12
C GLY A 101 -9.27 -13.08 -4.36
N LYS A 102 -9.38 -14.01 -3.42
CA LYS A 102 -10.44 -15.03 -3.36
C LYS A 102 -11.56 -14.61 -2.42
N ASP A 103 -12.73 -15.18 -2.64
CA ASP A 103 -13.85 -15.03 -1.71
C ASP A 103 -13.43 -15.37 -0.28
N ALA A 104 -13.82 -14.50 0.66
CA ALA A 104 -13.53 -14.60 2.08
C ALA A 104 -12.03 -14.60 2.46
N ASP A 105 -11.14 -14.13 1.58
CA ASP A 105 -9.79 -13.76 2.01
C ASP A 105 -9.90 -12.74 3.16
N ALA A 106 -9.15 -12.95 4.24
CA ALA A 106 -9.15 -12.09 5.42
C ALA A 106 -7.81 -11.35 5.61
N VAL A 107 -6.90 -11.49 4.65
CA VAL A 107 -5.59 -10.82 4.60
C VAL A 107 -5.20 -10.54 3.16
N GLY A 108 -4.28 -9.59 2.97
CA GLY A 108 -3.72 -9.23 1.67
C GLY A 108 -4.33 -7.96 1.07
N ASN A 109 -3.57 -7.23 0.26
CA ASN A 109 -3.99 -5.97 -0.33
C ASN A 109 -4.96 -6.17 -1.49
N THR A 110 -6.19 -6.61 -1.19
CA THR A 110 -7.22 -6.87 -2.18
C THR A 110 -8.59 -6.36 -1.74
N MET A 111 -9.48 -6.12 -2.71
CA MET A 111 -10.86 -5.78 -2.43
C MET A 111 -11.63 -6.91 -1.76
N GLN A 112 -11.31 -8.17 -2.03
CA GLN A 112 -11.95 -9.30 -1.36
C GLN A 112 -11.64 -9.31 0.15
N CYS A 113 -10.41 -8.96 0.56
CA CYS A 113 -10.07 -8.79 1.96
C CYS A 113 -10.91 -7.68 2.63
N ARG A 114 -11.02 -6.53 1.96
CA ARG A 114 -11.79 -5.39 2.46
C ARG A 114 -13.27 -5.67 2.54
N ILE A 115 -13.83 -6.39 1.56
CA ILE A 115 -15.22 -6.86 1.55
C ILE A 115 -15.47 -7.79 2.73
N TYR A 116 -14.58 -8.76 2.99
CA TYR A 116 -14.71 -9.64 4.16
C TYR A 116 -14.82 -8.82 5.44
N HIS A 117 -13.89 -7.88 5.65
CA HIS A 117 -13.89 -7.04 6.85
C HIS A 117 -15.08 -6.09 6.95
N ALA A 118 -15.53 -5.49 5.83
CA ALA A 118 -16.75 -4.69 5.81
C ALA A 118 -17.98 -5.54 6.21
N SER A 119 -18.07 -6.79 5.72
CA SER A 119 -19.22 -7.67 5.99
C SER A 119 -19.38 -8.11 7.45
N VAL A 120 -18.30 -8.02 8.25
CA VAL A 120 -18.31 -8.37 9.68
C VAL A 120 -18.16 -7.15 10.59
N ALA A 121 -18.09 -5.94 10.03
CA ALA A 121 -17.81 -4.71 10.78
C ALA A 121 -18.86 -4.40 11.85
N ALA A 122 -20.14 -4.67 11.60
CA ALA A 122 -21.21 -4.52 12.60
C ALA A 122 -20.95 -5.27 13.94
N THR A 123 -20.13 -6.32 13.94
CA THR A 123 -19.85 -7.12 15.14
C THR A 123 -18.78 -6.49 16.05
N ASP A 124 -17.78 -5.84 15.46
CA ASP A 124 -16.71 -5.12 16.14
C ASP A 124 -16.12 -4.05 15.19
N PRO A 125 -16.73 -2.85 15.14
CA PRO A 125 -16.28 -1.79 14.26
C PRO A 125 -14.84 -1.36 14.52
N ALA A 126 -14.40 -1.39 15.78
CA ALA A 126 -13.05 -0.97 16.17
C ALA A 126 -11.98 -1.88 15.58
N LEU A 127 -12.25 -3.19 15.53
CA LEU A 127 -11.36 -4.17 14.92
C LEU A 127 -11.45 -4.16 13.39
N HIS A 128 -12.65 -4.10 12.83
CA HIS A 128 -12.85 -4.42 11.42
C HIS A 128 -12.83 -3.21 10.49
N CYS A 129 -13.27 -2.04 10.93
CA CYS A 129 -13.31 -0.85 10.06
C CYS A 129 -11.93 -0.43 9.54
N PRO A 130 -10.86 -0.40 10.35
CA PRO A 130 -9.53 -0.06 9.83
C PRO A 130 -9.03 -1.04 8.76
N HIS A 131 -9.39 -2.33 8.85
CA HIS A 131 -9.04 -3.32 7.84
C HIS A 131 -9.89 -3.19 6.57
N ALA A 132 -11.19 -2.89 6.74
CA ALA A 132 -12.12 -2.69 5.65
C ALA A 132 -11.81 -1.43 4.85
N GLY A 133 -11.37 -0.36 5.51
CA GLY A 133 -11.13 0.95 4.92
C GLY A 133 -9.91 1.03 3.98
N PRO A 134 -9.60 2.22 3.44
CA PRO A 134 -8.59 2.40 2.40
C PRO A 134 -7.16 2.10 2.85
N SER A 135 -6.87 2.16 4.14
CA SER A 135 -5.50 1.93 4.66
C SER A 135 -5.15 0.45 4.73
N GLY A 136 -6.14 -0.44 4.88
CA GLY A 136 -5.97 -1.88 5.11
C GLY A 136 -5.36 -2.26 6.45
N ASP A 137 -4.80 -1.27 7.16
CA ASP A 137 -4.28 -1.35 8.51
C ASP A 137 -3.37 -2.58 8.75
N SER A 138 -2.56 -2.89 7.75
CA SER A 138 -1.63 -4.04 7.68
C SER A 138 -2.28 -5.43 7.59
N THR A 139 -3.59 -5.53 7.71
CA THR A 139 -4.35 -6.78 7.52
C THR A 139 -4.69 -6.96 6.05
N CYS A 140 -5.41 -6.00 5.46
CA CYS A 140 -5.68 -5.96 4.02
C CYS A 140 -4.61 -5.17 3.27
N GLY A 141 -3.35 -5.49 3.53
CA GLY A 141 -2.18 -4.75 3.03
C GLY A 141 -1.70 -3.66 3.99
N SER A 142 -0.42 -3.32 3.87
CA SER A 142 0.14 -2.18 4.60
C SER A 142 -0.41 -0.86 4.07
N LEU A 143 -0.30 0.19 4.88
CA LEU A 143 -0.69 1.55 4.49
C LEU A 143 -0.05 1.96 3.15
N CYS A 144 1.24 1.68 2.96
CA CYS A 144 1.93 2.03 1.71
C CYS A 144 1.53 1.14 0.53
N GLN A 145 1.27 -0.15 0.74
CA GLN A 145 0.77 -1.02 -0.33
C GLN A 145 -0.60 -0.52 -0.82
N ALA A 146 -1.52 -0.26 0.11
CA ALA A 146 -2.85 0.23 -0.24
C ALA A 146 -2.79 1.62 -0.91
N PHE A 147 -1.99 2.54 -0.36
CA PHE A 147 -1.77 3.86 -0.93
C PHE A 147 -1.20 3.75 -2.35
N CYS A 148 -0.12 3.01 -2.56
CA CYS A 148 0.56 3.00 -3.86
C CYS A 148 -0.19 2.25 -4.95
N SER A 149 -0.90 1.16 -4.63
CA SER A 149 -1.76 0.50 -5.61
C SER A 149 -2.87 1.44 -6.10
N LEU A 150 -3.45 2.26 -5.21
CA LEU A 150 -4.45 3.26 -5.62
C LEU A 150 -3.81 4.48 -6.31
N ALA A 151 -2.63 4.90 -5.88
CA ALA A 151 -1.97 6.13 -6.33
C ALA A 151 -1.55 6.07 -7.81
N VAL A 152 -1.05 4.92 -8.27
CA VAL A 152 -0.63 4.77 -9.68
C VAL A 152 -1.82 4.77 -10.64
N GLU A 153 -2.99 4.35 -10.18
CA GLU A 153 -4.23 4.38 -10.95
C GLU A 153 -4.89 5.77 -10.94
N ALA A 154 -5.06 6.37 -9.76
CA ALA A 154 -5.78 7.63 -9.61
C ALA A 154 -4.94 8.88 -9.92
N CYS A 155 -3.63 8.81 -9.73
CA CYS A 155 -2.71 9.96 -9.82
C CYS A 155 -1.43 9.65 -10.63
N PRO A 156 -1.53 9.14 -11.87
CA PRO A 156 -0.37 8.67 -12.65
C PRO A 156 0.64 9.77 -13.02
N THR A 157 0.24 11.04 -12.95
CA THR A 157 1.17 12.17 -13.16
C THR A 157 2.14 12.35 -11.98
N GLN A 158 1.65 12.11 -10.76
CA GLN A 158 2.44 12.19 -9.53
C GLN A 158 3.13 10.86 -9.24
N TRP A 159 2.49 9.75 -9.59
CA TRP A 159 2.92 8.39 -9.28
C TRP A 159 2.94 7.51 -10.54
N PRO A 160 3.91 7.72 -11.44
CA PRO A 160 4.00 6.93 -12.67
C PRO A 160 4.45 5.49 -12.42
N GLN A 161 5.10 5.21 -11.28
CA GLN A 161 5.67 3.91 -10.95
C GLN A 161 5.39 3.56 -9.48
N GLU A 162 4.92 2.33 -9.25
CA GLU A 162 4.60 1.84 -7.90
C GLU A 162 5.84 1.77 -7.01
N GLY A 163 7.01 1.43 -7.57
CA GLY A 163 8.28 1.35 -6.82
C GLY A 163 8.69 2.69 -6.20
N GLU A 164 8.68 3.77 -7.00
CA GLU A 164 9.00 5.13 -6.53
C GLU A 164 7.96 5.64 -5.51
N CYS A 165 6.70 5.26 -5.69
CA CYS A 165 5.65 5.52 -4.71
C CYS A 165 5.95 4.85 -3.37
N MET A 166 6.30 3.55 -3.39
CA MET A 166 6.56 2.78 -2.17
C MET A 166 7.75 3.34 -1.40
N GLU A 167 8.84 3.69 -2.09
CA GLU A 167 10.01 4.34 -1.47
C GLU A 167 9.64 5.66 -0.79
N SER A 168 8.85 6.50 -1.48
CA SER A 168 8.38 7.77 -0.94
C SER A 168 7.48 7.57 0.27
N CYS A 169 6.53 6.64 0.19
CA CYS A 169 5.57 6.37 1.26
C CYS A 169 6.25 5.87 2.54
N MET A 170 7.22 4.96 2.41
CA MET A 170 7.97 4.45 3.56
C MET A 170 8.84 5.50 4.24
N ALA A 171 9.16 6.60 3.55
CA ALA A 171 9.92 7.71 4.11
C ALA A 171 9.05 8.71 4.89
N TRP A 172 7.72 8.65 4.76
CA TRP A 172 6.81 9.56 5.47
C TRP A 172 6.48 9.06 6.87
N THR A 173 6.12 10.01 7.74
CA THR A 173 5.67 9.72 9.10
C THR A 173 4.24 9.17 9.07
N ALA A 174 4.01 7.98 9.62
CA ALA A 174 2.66 7.52 9.92
C ALA A 174 2.13 8.24 11.17
N ALA A 175 0.82 8.49 11.23
CA ALA A 175 0.17 9.13 12.36
C ALA A 175 0.26 8.33 13.67
N GLY A 176 0.54 7.03 13.58
CA GLY A 176 0.65 6.14 14.74
C GLY A 176 -0.71 5.79 15.36
N MET A 177 -1.81 6.07 14.66
CA MET A 177 -3.18 5.74 15.05
C MET A 177 -3.96 5.21 13.84
N LYS A 178 -5.07 4.52 14.10
CA LYS A 178 -5.90 3.92 13.04
C LYS A 178 -6.51 5.01 12.16
N TYR A 179 -6.55 4.74 10.86
CA TYR A 179 -7.12 5.66 9.88
C TYR A 179 -8.61 5.91 10.14
N ASN A 180 -9.03 7.17 10.04
CA ASN A 180 -10.41 7.55 9.80
C ASN A 180 -10.49 8.79 8.88
N ALA A 181 -11.57 8.93 8.14
CA ALA A 181 -11.72 9.98 7.15
C ALA A 181 -11.98 11.38 7.76
N THR A 182 -12.17 11.48 9.09
CA THR A 182 -12.49 12.75 9.76
C THR A 182 -11.27 13.45 10.35
N ASN A 183 -10.20 12.72 10.68
CA ASN A 183 -9.04 13.26 11.41
C ASN A 183 -7.81 13.48 10.52
N PHE A 184 -7.82 12.95 9.29
CA PHE A 184 -6.67 12.98 8.39
C PHE A 184 -6.87 13.89 7.19
N THR A 185 -7.50 15.05 7.38
CA THR A 185 -7.66 16.04 6.31
C THR A 185 -6.48 17.02 6.21
N ALA A 186 -5.50 16.95 7.13
CA ALA A 186 -4.33 17.82 7.20
C ALA A 186 -3.18 17.16 7.99
N GLY A 187 -1.99 17.78 7.93
CA GLY A 187 -0.79 17.39 8.66
C GLY A 187 0.16 16.48 7.88
N ASN A 188 1.44 16.46 8.26
CA ASN A 188 2.48 15.68 7.58
C ASN A 188 2.44 14.18 7.93
N THR A 189 1.37 13.50 7.50
CA THR A 189 1.19 12.06 7.72
C THR A 189 0.85 11.33 6.43
N THR A 190 1.22 10.06 6.34
CA THR A 190 0.80 9.18 5.23
C THR A 190 -0.72 9.05 5.17
N GLU A 191 -1.40 9.07 6.31
CA GLU A 191 -2.86 9.04 6.42
C GLU A 191 -3.52 10.29 5.83
N CYS A 192 -2.90 11.47 6.00
CA CYS A 192 -3.36 12.70 5.33
C CYS A 192 -3.31 12.56 3.81
N ARG A 193 -2.21 12.02 3.29
CA ARG A 193 -2.02 11.77 1.86
C ARG A 193 -3.03 10.74 1.35
N LEU A 194 -3.28 9.68 2.13
CA LEU A 194 -4.29 8.68 1.82
C LEU A 194 -5.69 9.30 1.74
N TYR A 195 -6.08 10.16 2.68
CA TYR A 195 -7.37 10.85 2.61
C TYR A 195 -7.53 11.58 1.27
N HIS A 196 -6.55 12.42 0.89
CA HIS A 196 -6.62 13.13 -0.39
C HIS A 196 -6.59 12.19 -1.59
N LEU A 197 -5.86 11.08 -1.51
CA LEU A 197 -5.85 10.09 -2.58
C LEU A 197 -7.24 9.44 -2.76
N THR A 198 -7.95 9.12 -1.67
CA THR A 198 -9.32 8.57 -1.79
C THR A 198 -10.30 9.56 -2.43
N VAL A 199 -10.13 10.86 -2.17
CA VAL A 199 -10.92 11.90 -2.84
C VAL A 199 -10.49 12.06 -4.30
N ALA A 200 -9.19 12.00 -4.60
CA ALA A 200 -8.67 12.07 -5.97
C ALA A 200 -9.18 10.92 -6.85
N ALA A 201 -9.39 9.74 -6.27
CA ALA A 201 -9.87 8.56 -6.99
C ALA A 201 -11.35 8.64 -7.45
N THR A 202 -12.08 9.69 -7.07
CA THR A 202 -13.51 9.82 -7.40
C THR A 202 -13.76 10.15 -8.86
N ASP A 203 -13.05 11.14 -9.41
CA ASP A 203 -13.12 11.55 -10.81
C ASP A 203 -11.93 12.45 -11.21
N ALA A 204 -11.82 12.76 -12.50
CA ALA A 204 -10.71 13.56 -13.03
C ALA A 204 -10.64 15.01 -12.49
N THR A 205 -11.77 15.60 -12.11
CA THR A 205 -11.82 16.94 -11.51
C THR A 205 -11.22 16.91 -10.12
N GLN A 206 -11.60 15.90 -9.34
CA GLN A 206 -11.07 15.71 -8.00
C GLN A 206 -9.59 15.29 -8.04
N ALA A 207 -9.19 14.47 -9.01
CA ALA A 207 -7.78 14.13 -9.24
C ALA A 207 -6.92 15.37 -9.50
N ALA A 208 -7.38 16.30 -10.35
CA ALA A 208 -6.65 17.54 -10.65
C ALA A 208 -6.40 18.40 -9.40
N THR A 209 -7.30 18.35 -8.42
CA THR A 209 -7.20 19.12 -7.17
C THR A 209 -6.41 18.37 -6.10
N HIS A 210 -6.65 17.08 -5.92
CA HIS A 210 -6.19 16.32 -4.76
C HIS A 210 -4.92 15.49 -5.00
N CYS A 211 -4.59 15.12 -6.24
CA CYS A 211 -3.33 14.42 -6.52
C CYS A 211 -2.07 15.20 -6.10
N PRO A 212 -1.98 16.54 -6.27
CA PRO A 212 -0.86 17.31 -5.74
C PRO A 212 -0.67 17.22 -4.22
N HIS A 213 -1.69 16.80 -3.47
CA HIS A 213 -1.58 16.66 -2.01
C HIS A 213 -1.01 15.31 -1.56
N THR A 214 -0.87 14.37 -2.50
CA THR A 214 -0.44 12.99 -2.22
C THR A 214 1.08 12.84 -2.18
N ILE A 215 1.85 13.82 -2.65
CA ILE A 215 3.32 13.79 -2.72
C ILE A 215 4.00 14.28 -1.44
N ALA A 216 5.32 14.05 -1.34
CA ALA A 216 6.12 14.45 -0.18
C ALA A 216 6.08 15.97 0.10
N MET A 217 6.14 16.79 -0.96
CA MET A 217 6.08 18.26 -0.88
C MET A 217 4.64 18.73 -1.12
N SER A 218 3.75 18.42 -0.19
CA SER A 218 2.34 18.79 -0.23
C SER A 218 2.06 19.94 0.72
N ASP A 219 1.57 21.07 0.20
CA ASP A 219 1.23 22.24 1.04
C ASP A 219 0.12 21.97 2.06
N THR A 220 -0.72 20.96 1.79
CA THR A 220 -1.86 20.56 2.62
C THR A 220 -1.48 19.54 3.70
N CYS A 221 -0.58 18.62 3.36
CA CYS A 221 -0.12 17.56 4.26
C CYS A 221 1.36 17.78 4.60
N GLN A 222 1.65 18.85 5.32
CA GLN A 222 2.98 19.24 5.82
C GLN A 222 2.94 19.75 7.27
#